data_AF-A0A453AE54-F1
#
_entry.id   AF-A0A453AE54-F1
#
_cell.length_a   1.000
_cell.length_b   1.000
_cell.length_c   1.000
_cell.angle_alpha   90.00
_cell.angle_beta   90.00
_cell.angle_gamma   90.00
#
_symmetry.space_group_name_H-M   'P 1'
#
loop_
_entity.id
_entity.type
_entity.pdbx_description
1 polymer ?
#
loop_
_entity_poly.entity_id
_entity_poly.type
_entity_poly.pdbx_seq_one_letter_code
_entity_poly.pdbx_strand_id
1 'polypeptide(L)'
;MGCRIKTSCAVKSMSCYGGGGYRVQEEDGLEEIYDKVILGIHAPAALKVLGDEATHEELRILGAFQYIYSDIYLHCDKRLMPQNPSAWSAWNFLGGTNRAVFVTYWLNLIQNIDSARPFLVTINPPHVPDHVLLKWCASQPIPSVAAVKAFLELDKIQGKRGIWFCGEDQGHGLQEYGLKAGKVVAQGVLGKNGDLLVNPKQMVPSWTEAGARLLVARFLNRSISIGNLILLEDGGSMLSFGNASGKRHVKSVLRVHDPMFYWKVATESDLGLADAYINGWCSFVDKKEGLLNLFLIFIANRDAHKSSSSVVSKRGWWTPMLLTAGLASAKYFLRHTSRKNSVTQTRRNISQHYDLSNDFFSLFLDKTMTYSCGIFKREDESLEESQIRKLNLLIDKAKVERDHHVLDIGSGWGSLAIEMVKQTGCKYTGITLSEEQLKYAQGKVKEAGLERIT
;
A
#
# COMPACT_ATOMS: atom_id res chain seq x y z
N MET A 1 31.81 22.88 -14.65
CA MET A 1 30.86 22.65 -15.76
C MET A 1 29.55 23.31 -15.37
N GLY A 2 29.14 24.36 -16.07
CA GLY A 2 27.95 25.14 -15.75
C GLY A 2 26.73 24.68 -16.55
N CYS A 3 25.53 25.01 -16.07
CA CYS A 3 24.30 24.86 -16.84
C CYS A 3 24.11 26.12 -17.71
N ARG A 4 23.93 25.94 -19.02
CA ARG A 4 23.59 27.02 -19.95
C ARG A 4 22.14 26.84 -20.38
N ILE A 5 21.29 27.82 -20.12
CA ILE A 5 19.90 27.86 -20.56
C ILE A 5 19.81 28.93 -21.65
N LYS A 6 19.35 28.56 -22.84
CA LYS A 6 19.12 29.47 -23.97
C LYS A 6 17.62 29.65 -24.15
N THR A 7 17.13 30.89 -24.10
CA THR A 7 15.74 31.24 -24.40
C THR A 7 15.66 31.84 -25.80
N SER A 8 14.49 31.74 -26.46
CA SER A 8 14.28 32.27 -27.82
C SER A 8 15.16 31.61 -28.90
N CYS A 9 15.61 30.38 -28.66
CA CYS A 9 16.45 29.58 -29.54
C CYS A 9 15.64 28.37 -30.06
N ALA A 10 14.77 28.59 -31.04
CA ALA A 10 13.97 27.50 -31.62
C ALA A 10 14.86 26.60 -32.48
N VAL A 11 14.83 25.29 -32.22
CA VAL A 11 15.57 24.30 -33.00
C VAL A 11 14.80 24.00 -34.28
N LYS A 12 15.48 24.16 -35.42
CA LYS A 12 14.93 23.93 -36.76
C LYS A 12 15.09 22.48 -37.20
N SER A 13 16.29 21.92 -37.05
CA SER A 13 16.62 20.58 -37.51
C SER A 13 17.83 20.00 -36.77
N MET A 14 17.95 18.68 -36.83
CA MET A 14 19.08 17.93 -36.30
C MET A 14 19.56 16.90 -37.31
N SER A 15 20.87 16.76 -37.47
CA SER A 15 21.49 15.81 -38.39
C SER A 15 22.71 15.12 -37.79
N CYS A 16 22.99 13.90 -38.21
CA CYS A 16 24.16 13.15 -37.80
C CYS A 16 25.47 13.86 -38.22
N TYR A 17 26.46 13.88 -37.34
CA TYR A 17 27.75 14.49 -37.58
C TYR A 17 28.89 13.59 -37.07
N GLY A 18 29.86 13.32 -37.95
CA GLY A 18 31.14 12.71 -37.56
C GLY A 18 31.08 11.29 -37.00
N GLY A 19 30.05 10.49 -37.31
CA GLY A 19 29.96 9.08 -36.94
C GLY A 19 29.60 8.81 -35.46
N GLY A 20 29.14 9.82 -34.72
CA GLY A 20 28.73 9.63 -33.31
C GLY A 20 28.11 10.85 -32.62
N GLY A 21 28.07 12.02 -33.24
CA GLY A 21 27.43 13.23 -32.69
C GLY A 21 26.31 13.75 -33.57
N TYR A 22 25.68 14.82 -33.10
CA TYR A 22 24.53 15.47 -33.73
C TYR A 22 24.81 16.96 -33.89
N ARG A 23 24.61 17.45 -35.12
CA ARG A 23 24.55 18.87 -35.41
C ARG A 23 23.12 19.34 -35.19
N VAL A 24 22.94 20.35 -34.36
CA VAL A 24 21.66 20.99 -34.07
C VAL A 24 21.68 22.39 -34.66
N GLN A 25 20.73 22.68 -35.54
CA GLN A 25 20.58 23.98 -36.19
C GLN A 25 19.38 24.72 -35.60
N GLU A 26 19.59 25.97 -35.19
CA GLU A 26 18.56 26.90 -34.74
C GLU A 26 17.90 27.63 -35.93
N GLU A 27 16.71 28.22 -35.72
CA GLU A 27 16.00 28.97 -36.77
C GLU A 27 16.76 30.21 -37.26
N ASP A 28 17.62 30.79 -36.42
CA ASP A 28 18.49 31.92 -36.78
C ASP A 28 19.75 31.50 -37.55
N GLY A 29 19.95 30.20 -37.76
CA GLY A 29 21.07 29.63 -38.50
C GLY A 29 22.30 29.27 -37.65
N LEU A 30 22.27 29.47 -36.33
CA LEU A 30 23.35 29.00 -35.45
C LEU A 30 23.39 27.47 -35.42
N GLU A 31 24.60 26.92 -35.43
CA GLU A 31 24.85 25.48 -35.39
C GLU A 31 25.75 25.12 -34.20
N GLU A 32 25.33 24.10 -33.44
CA GLU A 32 26.10 23.54 -32.34
C GLU A 32 26.13 22.01 -32.46
N ILE A 33 27.20 21.39 -31.92
CA ILE A 33 27.43 19.95 -32.02
C ILE A 33 27.34 19.32 -30.63
N TYR A 34 26.61 18.21 -30.53
CA TYR A 34 26.33 17.49 -29.30
C TYR A 34 26.54 15.98 -29.47
N ASP A 35 27.16 15.32 -28.48
CA ASP A 35 27.35 13.86 -28.54
C ASP A 35 26.04 13.08 -28.34
N LYS A 36 25.13 13.64 -27.54
CA LYS A 36 23.86 13.04 -27.15
C LYS A 36 22.77 14.10 -27.11
N VAL A 37 21.56 13.75 -27.52
CA VAL A 37 20.43 14.68 -27.57
C VAL A 37 19.23 14.12 -26.82
N ILE A 38 18.60 14.96 -26.00
CA ILE A 38 17.32 14.66 -25.36
C ILE A 38 16.28 15.59 -25.96
N LEU A 39 15.28 15.03 -26.62
CA LEU A 39 14.14 15.75 -27.17
C LEU A 39 13.00 15.78 -26.14
N GLY A 40 12.92 16.90 -25.43
CA GLY A 40 11.88 17.23 -24.45
C GLY A 40 10.66 17.94 -25.06
N ILE A 41 10.26 17.56 -26.27
CA ILE A 41 9.24 18.23 -27.09
C ILE A 41 8.20 17.21 -27.58
N HIS A 42 7.03 17.70 -28.02
CA HIS A 42 5.98 16.82 -28.55
C HIS A 42 6.46 15.98 -29.73
N ALA A 43 5.99 14.75 -29.82
CA ALA A 43 6.38 13.78 -30.84
C ALA A 43 6.34 14.30 -32.31
N PRO A 44 5.32 15.07 -32.77
CA PRO A 44 5.32 15.64 -34.12
C PRO A 44 6.43 16.68 -34.33
N ALA A 45 6.76 17.46 -33.30
CA ALA A 45 7.87 18.41 -33.35
C ALA A 45 9.21 17.68 -33.37
N ALA A 46 9.34 16.59 -32.59
CA ALA A 46 10.52 15.73 -32.62
C ALA A 46 10.73 15.14 -34.04
N LEU A 47 9.68 14.61 -34.67
CA LEU A 47 9.76 14.11 -36.04
C LEU A 47 10.15 15.19 -37.05
N LYS A 48 9.64 16.42 -36.89
CA LYS A 48 10.01 17.56 -37.74
C LYS A 48 11.50 17.93 -37.58
N VAL A 49 12.02 17.91 -36.36
CA VAL A 49 13.44 18.19 -36.08
C VAL A 49 14.34 17.09 -36.62
N LEU A 50 13.92 15.82 -36.51
CA LEU A 50 14.66 14.67 -37.06
C LEU A 50 14.66 14.65 -38.60
N GLY A 51 13.58 15.13 -39.23
CA GLY A 51 13.44 15.15 -40.69
C GLY A 51 13.67 13.77 -41.31
N ASP A 52 14.43 13.74 -42.40
CA ASP A 52 14.73 12.51 -43.16
C ASP A 52 15.61 11.51 -42.39
N GLU A 53 16.24 11.93 -41.29
CA GLU A 53 17.02 11.04 -40.43
C GLU A 53 16.16 10.28 -39.41
N ALA A 54 14.84 10.51 -39.38
CA ALA A 54 13.94 9.72 -38.54
C ALA A 54 13.92 8.25 -39.03
N THR A 55 14.24 7.32 -38.14
CA THR A 55 14.19 5.90 -38.44
C THR A 55 12.75 5.41 -38.59
N HIS A 56 12.56 4.26 -39.24
CA HIS A 56 11.24 3.65 -39.39
C HIS A 56 10.54 3.44 -38.03
N GLU A 57 11.27 2.98 -37.01
CA GLU A 57 10.71 2.78 -35.67
C GLU A 57 10.35 4.10 -34.97
N GLU A 58 11.18 5.14 -35.12
CA GLU A 58 10.85 6.47 -34.59
C GLU A 58 9.61 7.05 -35.27
N LEU A 59 9.50 6.97 -36.61
CA LEU A 59 8.32 7.41 -37.36
C LEU A 59 7.06 6.67 -36.90
N ARG A 60 7.14 5.35 -36.74
CA ARG A 60 6.01 4.51 -36.32
C ARG A 60 5.55 4.80 -34.90
N ILE A 61 6.50 4.92 -33.96
CA ILE A 61 6.20 5.12 -32.54
C ILE A 61 5.78 6.57 -32.28
N LEU A 62 6.58 7.55 -32.72
CA LEU A 62 6.29 8.96 -32.48
C LEU A 62 5.09 9.44 -33.30
N GLY A 63 4.89 8.91 -34.50
CA GLY A 63 3.74 9.24 -35.36
C GLY A 63 2.39 8.77 -34.82
N ALA A 64 2.37 7.89 -33.80
CA ALA A 64 1.15 7.44 -33.16
C ALA A 64 0.54 8.46 -32.18
N PHE A 65 1.33 9.45 -31.74
CA PHE A 65 0.88 10.48 -30.82
C PHE A 65 0.22 11.63 -31.58
N GLN A 66 -1.05 11.88 -31.28
CA GLN A 66 -1.83 12.97 -31.86
C GLN A 66 -2.13 14.04 -30.81
N TYR A 67 -2.35 15.27 -31.27
CA TYR A 67 -2.58 16.41 -30.38
C TYR A 67 -3.76 17.22 -30.88
N ILE A 68 -4.50 17.76 -29.93
CA ILE A 68 -5.48 18.80 -30.19
C ILE A 68 -4.92 20.13 -29.71
N TYR A 69 -4.98 21.14 -30.57
CA TYR A 69 -4.60 22.50 -30.22
C TYR A 69 -5.84 23.27 -29.79
N SER A 70 -5.74 23.97 -28.69
CA SER A 70 -6.82 24.77 -28.13
C SER A 70 -6.37 26.20 -27.89
N ASP A 71 -7.16 27.13 -28.39
CA ASP A 71 -7.01 28.54 -28.06
C ASP A 71 -7.60 28.79 -26.68
N ILE A 72 -6.83 29.44 -25.82
CA ILE A 72 -7.21 29.75 -24.44
C ILE A 72 -7.13 31.26 -24.25
N TYR A 73 -8.19 31.81 -23.69
CA TYR A 73 -8.33 33.24 -23.46
C TYR A 73 -8.53 33.50 -21.97
N LEU A 74 -7.71 34.37 -21.40
CA LEU A 74 -7.97 35.04 -20.13
C LEU A 74 -8.71 36.35 -20.43
N HIS A 75 -9.90 36.54 -19.88
CA HIS A 75 -10.77 37.69 -20.16
C HIS A 75 -11.69 38.04 -18.98
N CYS A 76 -12.49 39.10 -19.15
CA CYS A 76 -13.53 39.50 -18.19
C CYS A 76 -14.97 39.39 -18.74
N ASP A 77 -15.14 38.83 -19.95
CA ASP A 77 -16.46 38.64 -20.59
C ASP A 77 -17.41 37.69 -19.85
N LYS A 78 -18.42 38.24 -19.19
CA LYS A 78 -19.47 37.48 -18.50
C LYS A 78 -20.44 36.75 -19.45
N ARG A 79 -20.47 37.07 -20.75
CA ARG A 79 -21.35 36.39 -21.72
C ARG A 79 -20.94 34.93 -21.94
N LEU A 80 -19.70 34.58 -21.60
CA LEU A 80 -19.17 33.21 -21.58
C LEU A 80 -19.33 32.51 -20.22
N MET A 81 -20.26 33.00 -19.39
CA MET A 81 -20.70 32.35 -18.16
C MET A 81 -22.21 32.04 -18.24
N PRO A 82 -22.74 31.15 -17.38
CA PRO A 82 -24.18 30.94 -17.28
C PRO A 82 -24.90 32.26 -17.03
N GLN A 83 -26.03 32.47 -17.73
CA GLN A 83 -26.81 33.72 -17.62
C GLN A 83 -27.31 33.97 -16.20
N ASN A 84 -27.61 32.89 -15.45
CA ASN A 84 -27.96 32.98 -14.04
C ASN A 84 -26.69 32.95 -13.17
N PRO A 85 -26.34 34.05 -12.46
CA PRO A 85 -25.17 34.10 -11.59
C PRO A 85 -25.17 33.05 -10.47
N SER A 86 -26.34 32.60 -10.02
CA SER A 86 -26.43 31.55 -8.99
C SER A 86 -25.97 30.17 -9.49
N ALA A 87 -25.86 29.99 -10.81
CA ALA A 87 -25.35 28.76 -11.42
C ALA A 87 -23.83 28.80 -11.67
N TRP A 88 -23.17 29.92 -11.34
CA TRP A 88 -21.74 30.04 -11.54
C TRP A 88 -21.00 29.07 -10.63
N SER A 89 -20.18 28.25 -11.27
CA SER A 89 -19.35 27.25 -10.61
C SER A 89 -17.87 27.54 -10.92
N ALA A 90 -16.97 26.79 -10.29
CA ALA A 90 -15.55 26.87 -10.62
C ALA A 90 -15.34 26.64 -12.14
N TRP A 91 -15.99 25.63 -12.70
CA TRP A 91 -15.94 25.30 -14.13
C TRP A 91 -17.36 25.36 -14.71
N ASN A 92 -17.50 26.06 -15.83
CA ASN A 92 -18.79 26.31 -16.46
C ASN A 92 -18.75 25.82 -17.90
N PHE A 93 -19.61 24.86 -18.20
CA PHE A 93 -19.75 24.32 -19.54
C PHE A 93 -20.80 25.12 -20.31
N LEU A 94 -20.47 25.49 -21.53
CA LEU A 94 -21.40 26.11 -22.46
C LEU A 94 -21.40 25.25 -23.73
N GLY A 95 -22.55 24.64 -24.02
CA GLY A 95 -22.71 23.75 -25.17
C GLY A 95 -23.32 24.47 -26.37
N GLY A 96 -22.80 24.19 -27.56
CA GLY A 96 -23.47 24.48 -28.84
C GLY A 96 -24.03 23.21 -29.48
N THR A 97 -25.03 23.35 -30.36
CA THR A 97 -25.67 22.24 -31.10
C THR A 97 -24.73 21.48 -32.04
N ASN A 98 -23.51 21.98 -32.28
CA ASN A 98 -22.58 21.50 -33.30
C ASN A 98 -21.37 20.71 -32.75
N ARG A 99 -21.53 19.98 -31.63
CA ARG A 99 -20.48 19.16 -30.96
C ARG A 99 -19.24 19.89 -30.45
N ALA A 100 -19.09 21.19 -30.68
CA ALA A 100 -18.02 21.99 -30.08
C ALA A 100 -18.35 22.29 -28.60
N VAL A 101 -17.49 21.81 -27.71
CA VAL A 101 -17.56 22.03 -26.26
C VAL A 101 -16.56 23.12 -25.90
N PHE A 102 -17.01 24.12 -25.15
CA PHE A 102 -16.12 25.12 -24.55
C PHE A 102 -16.42 25.27 -23.06
N VAL A 103 -15.35 25.48 -22.30
CA VAL A 103 -15.37 25.51 -20.84
C VAL A 103 -14.76 26.81 -20.37
N THR A 104 -15.47 27.49 -19.46
CA THR A 104 -15.04 28.72 -18.80
C THR A 104 -14.73 28.46 -17.33
N TYR A 105 -13.49 28.72 -16.93
CA TYR A 105 -13.01 28.64 -15.56
C TYR A 105 -13.16 29.99 -14.87
N TRP A 106 -13.76 30.01 -13.69
CA TRP A 106 -13.86 31.21 -12.87
C TRP A 106 -12.68 31.32 -11.91
N LEU A 107 -11.66 32.09 -12.29
CA LEU A 107 -10.40 32.15 -11.57
C LEU A 107 -10.54 32.81 -10.19
N ASN A 108 -11.44 33.77 -10.00
CA ASN A 108 -11.61 34.37 -8.67
C ASN A 108 -11.97 33.33 -7.62
N LEU A 109 -12.85 32.40 -7.98
CA LEU A 109 -13.23 31.32 -7.09
C LEU A 109 -12.11 30.29 -6.93
N ILE A 110 -11.47 29.88 -8.03
CA ILE A 110 -10.45 28.82 -8.01
C ILE A 110 -9.17 29.27 -7.30
N GLN A 111 -8.77 30.53 -7.45
CA GLN A 111 -7.51 31.08 -6.95
C GLN A 111 -7.71 32.05 -5.77
N ASN A 112 -8.95 32.20 -5.28
CA ASN A 112 -9.32 33.12 -4.20
C ASN A 112 -8.88 34.58 -4.46
N ILE A 113 -9.16 35.08 -5.68
CA ILE A 113 -8.78 36.45 -6.09
C ILE A 113 -9.88 37.42 -5.67
N ASP A 114 -9.54 38.32 -4.75
CA ASP A 114 -10.43 39.40 -4.32
C ASP A 114 -10.49 40.51 -5.37
N SER A 115 -11.54 40.49 -6.18
CA SER A 115 -11.77 41.46 -7.24
C SER A 115 -13.26 41.55 -7.58
N ALA A 116 -13.75 42.78 -7.75
CA ALA A 116 -15.12 43.04 -8.21
C ALA A 116 -15.35 42.60 -9.68
N ARG A 117 -14.28 42.49 -10.48
CA ARG A 117 -14.34 41.98 -11.86
C ARG A 117 -14.03 40.47 -11.90
N PRO A 118 -14.77 39.67 -12.68
CA PRO A 118 -14.46 38.27 -12.85
C PRO A 118 -13.30 38.09 -13.82
N PHE A 119 -12.30 37.31 -13.40
CA PHE A 119 -11.25 36.77 -14.25
C PHE A 119 -11.67 35.39 -14.70
N LEU A 120 -11.80 35.24 -16.01
CA LEU A 120 -12.33 34.05 -16.66
C LEU A 120 -11.31 33.50 -17.63
N VAL A 121 -11.16 32.18 -17.64
CA VAL A 121 -10.37 31.48 -18.66
C VAL A 121 -11.29 30.61 -19.49
N THR A 122 -11.46 30.91 -20.78
CA THR A 122 -12.26 30.09 -21.68
C THR A 122 -11.40 29.40 -22.71
N ILE A 123 -11.62 28.09 -22.87
CA ILE A 123 -10.96 27.23 -23.85
C ILE A 123 -11.88 27.09 -25.06
N ASN A 124 -11.35 27.40 -26.25
CA ASN A 124 -12.04 27.34 -27.56
C ASN A 124 -13.41 28.05 -27.58
N PRO A 125 -13.48 29.34 -27.17
CA PRO A 125 -14.76 30.04 -27.12
C PRO A 125 -15.40 30.15 -28.52
N PRO A 126 -16.75 30.19 -28.60
CA PRO A 126 -17.48 30.25 -29.88
C PRO A 126 -17.29 31.57 -30.62
N HIS A 127 -16.79 32.59 -29.92
CA HIS A 127 -16.39 33.89 -30.44
C HIS A 127 -15.24 34.42 -29.60
N VAL A 128 -14.48 35.39 -30.11
CA VAL A 128 -13.43 36.05 -29.32
C VAL A 128 -14.08 36.78 -28.14
N PRO A 129 -13.67 36.52 -26.89
CA PRO A 129 -14.28 37.16 -25.72
C PRO A 129 -14.07 38.68 -25.72
N ASP A 130 -14.98 39.43 -25.09
CA ASP A 130 -14.73 40.84 -24.79
C ASP A 130 -13.70 40.99 -23.66
N HIS A 131 -12.90 42.06 -23.70
CA HIS A 131 -11.93 42.41 -22.65
C HIS A 131 -10.92 41.28 -22.39
N VAL A 132 -10.29 40.78 -23.47
CA VAL A 132 -9.19 39.82 -23.40
C VAL A 132 -7.96 40.47 -22.75
N LEU A 133 -7.42 39.79 -21.75
CA LEU A 133 -6.17 40.16 -21.08
C LEU A 133 -4.98 39.39 -21.66
N LEU A 134 -5.19 38.11 -21.98
CA LEU A 134 -4.17 37.24 -22.56
C LEU A 134 -4.81 36.19 -23.46
N LYS A 135 -4.20 35.92 -24.62
CA LYS A 135 -4.49 34.77 -25.46
C LYS A 135 -3.23 33.92 -25.57
N TRP A 136 -3.38 32.61 -25.43
CA TRP A 136 -2.35 31.65 -25.77
C TRP A 136 -2.95 30.40 -26.39
N CYS A 137 -2.12 29.59 -27.04
CA CYS A 137 -2.50 28.30 -27.56
C CYS A 137 -1.77 27.22 -26.76
N ALA A 138 -2.49 26.17 -26.39
CA ALA A 138 -1.93 25.00 -25.75
C ALA A 138 -2.36 23.76 -26.52
N SER A 139 -1.49 22.75 -26.55
CA SER A 139 -1.81 21.45 -27.13
C SER A 139 -1.95 20.40 -26.05
N GLN A 140 -2.88 19.47 -26.24
CA GLN A 140 -3.04 18.31 -25.37
C GLN A 140 -2.95 17.02 -26.18
N PRO A 141 -2.29 15.98 -25.66
CA PRO A 141 -2.23 14.69 -26.33
C PRO A 141 -3.62 14.03 -26.34
N ILE A 142 -3.97 13.43 -27.48
CA ILE A 142 -5.24 12.71 -27.65
C ILE A 142 -5.02 11.24 -27.26
N PRO A 143 -5.73 10.72 -26.23
CA PRO A 143 -5.63 9.30 -25.88
C PRO A 143 -6.16 8.42 -27.01
N SER A 144 -5.37 7.46 -27.46
CA SER A 144 -5.78 6.48 -28.47
C SER A 144 -5.12 5.12 -28.21
N VAL A 145 -5.71 4.05 -28.75
CA VAL A 145 -5.12 2.70 -28.68
C VAL A 145 -3.74 2.67 -29.33
N ALA A 146 -3.55 3.43 -30.41
CA ALA A 146 -2.26 3.56 -31.09
C ALA A 146 -1.21 4.24 -30.19
N ALA A 147 -1.57 5.35 -29.55
CA ALA A 147 -0.68 6.06 -28.63
C ALA A 147 -0.27 5.20 -27.42
N VAL A 148 -1.22 4.43 -26.85
CA VAL A 148 -0.92 3.51 -25.73
C VAL A 148 0.02 2.39 -26.17
N LYS A 149 -0.20 1.78 -27.33
CA LYS A 149 0.70 0.76 -27.87
C LYS A 149 2.10 1.31 -28.15
N ALA A 150 2.18 2.48 -28.78
CA ALA A 150 3.45 3.14 -29.06
C ALA A 150 4.21 3.50 -27.78
N PHE A 151 3.50 3.93 -26.74
CA PHE A 151 4.09 4.19 -25.42
C PHE A 151 4.74 2.95 -24.81
N LEU A 152 4.09 1.78 -24.89
CA LEU A 152 4.65 0.51 -24.40
C LEU A 152 5.87 0.03 -25.17
N GLU A 153 6.14 0.60 -26.35
CA GLU A 153 7.26 0.24 -27.21
C GLU A 153 8.33 1.34 -27.26
N LEU A 154 8.23 2.37 -26.43
CA LEU A 154 9.12 3.51 -26.48
C LEU A 154 10.58 3.12 -26.17
N ASP A 155 10.78 2.08 -25.35
CA ASP A 155 12.09 1.48 -25.06
C ASP A 155 12.83 1.02 -26.32
N LYS A 156 12.10 0.69 -27.40
CA LYS A 156 12.70 0.29 -28.68
C LYS A 156 13.51 1.41 -29.34
N ILE A 157 13.19 2.68 -29.08
CA ILE A 157 13.87 3.83 -29.67
C ILE A 157 14.74 4.62 -28.68
N GLN A 158 14.51 4.49 -27.37
CA GLN A 158 15.24 5.24 -26.36
C GLN A 158 16.74 4.94 -26.34
N GLY A 159 17.56 5.94 -26.61
CA GLY A 159 19.02 5.89 -26.49
C GLY A 159 19.75 5.03 -27.52
N LYS A 160 19.03 4.36 -28.44
CA LYS A 160 19.62 3.39 -29.39
C LYS A 160 20.72 3.98 -30.26
N ARG A 161 20.57 5.24 -30.64
CA ARG A 161 21.55 6.00 -31.43
C ARG A 161 22.07 7.24 -30.72
N GLY A 162 21.93 7.34 -29.40
CA GLY A 162 22.31 8.54 -28.64
C GLY A 162 21.27 9.67 -28.66
N ILE A 163 20.02 9.34 -29.00
CA ILE A 163 18.86 10.24 -28.89
C ILE A 163 17.87 9.65 -27.89
N TRP A 164 17.32 10.50 -27.03
CA TRP A 164 16.24 10.15 -26.12
C TRP A 164 15.04 11.08 -26.29
N PHE A 165 13.85 10.58 -25.98
CA PHE A 165 12.57 11.29 -26.10
C PHE A 165 11.88 11.33 -24.74
N CYS A 166 11.46 12.51 -24.29
CA CYS A 166 10.67 12.68 -23.08
C CYS A 166 9.62 13.80 -23.25
N GLY A 167 8.51 13.69 -22.52
CA GLY A 167 7.41 14.66 -22.61
C GLY A 167 6.11 14.11 -22.04
N GLU A 168 5.06 14.94 -22.05
CA GLU A 168 3.73 14.60 -21.52
C GLU A 168 2.97 13.57 -22.37
N ASP A 169 3.46 13.31 -23.58
CA ASP A 169 3.00 12.30 -24.54
C ASP A 169 2.90 10.89 -23.95
N GLN A 170 3.65 10.67 -22.88
CA GLN A 170 3.83 9.39 -22.19
C GLN A 170 2.84 9.17 -21.04
N GLY A 171 1.87 10.07 -20.84
CA GLY A 171 1.23 10.24 -19.53
C GLY A 171 -0.25 10.52 -19.46
N HIS A 172 -1.03 10.19 -20.48
CA HIS A 172 -2.48 10.46 -20.49
C HIS A 172 -2.83 11.95 -20.23
N GLY A 173 -1.94 12.88 -20.60
CA GLY A 173 -2.15 14.33 -20.42
C GLY A 173 -1.87 14.88 -19.02
N LEU A 174 -1.16 14.15 -18.16
CA LEU A 174 -0.79 14.59 -16.81
C LEU A 174 0.69 15.04 -16.73
N GLN A 175 0.92 16.24 -16.20
CA GLN A 175 2.25 16.87 -16.06
C GLN A 175 3.26 16.03 -15.24
N GLU A 176 2.79 15.23 -14.29
CA GLU A 176 3.63 14.35 -13.46
C GLU A 176 4.40 13.32 -14.29
N TYR A 177 3.84 12.88 -15.42
CA TYR A 177 4.48 11.92 -16.31
C TYR A 177 5.62 12.54 -17.12
N GLY A 178 5.53 13.83 -17.47
CA GLY A 178 6.64 14.54 -18.11
C GLY A 178 7.89 14.53 -17.23
N LEU A 179 7.73 14.78 -15.93
CA LEU A 179 8.83 14.71 -14.96
C LEU A 179 9.40 13.29 -14.82
N LYS A 180 8.53 12.27 -14.74
CA LYS A 180 8.94 10.85 -14.66
C LYS A 180 9.71 10.43 -15.91
N ALA A 181 9.22 10.78 -17.10
CA ALA A 181 9.87 10.51 -18.37
C ALA A 181 11.26 11.19 -18.45
N GLY A 182 11.36 12.46 -18.03
CA GLY A 182 12.63 13.18 -17.97
C GLY A 182 13.64 12.51 -17.04
N LYS A 183 13.20 12.05 -15.86
CA LYS A 183 14.05 11.30 -14.93
C LYS A 183 14.56 9.98 -15.53
N VAL A 184 13.69 9.21 -16.18
CA VAL A 184 14.06 7.93 -16.80
C VAL A 184 15.06 8.15 -17.93
N VAL A 185 14.84 9.15 -18.78
CA VAL A 185 15.80 9.52 -19.84
C VAL A 185 17.14 9.95 -19.25
N ALA A 186 17.14 10.79 -18.21
CA ALA A 186 18.38 11.20 -17.55
C ALA A 186 19.16 10.01 -16.98
N GLN A 187 18.48 9.02 -16.40
CA GLN A 187 19.09 7.77 -15.95
C GLN A 187 19.66 6.96 -17.13
N GLY A 188 18.92 6.86 -18.23
CA GLY A 188 19.35 6.18 -19.45
C GLY A 188 20.60 6.81 -20.07
N VAL A 189 20.67 8.14 -20.13
CA VAL A 189 21.86 8.88 -20.61
C VAL A 189 23.11 8.57 -19.77
N LEU A 190 22.92 8.35 -18.46
CA LEU A 190 23.95 7.97 -17.49
C LEU A 190 24.24 6.46 -17.44
N GLY A 191 23.61 5.65 -18.29
CA GLY A 191 23.80 4.19 -18.33
C GLY A 191 23.17 3.42 -17.17
N LYS A 192 22.19 4.00 -16.47
CA LYS A 192 21.43 3.36 -15.39
C LYS A 192 20.06 2.91 -15.91
N ASN A 193 19.65 1.68 -15.61
CA ASN A 193 18.28 1.23 -15.88
C ASN A 193 17.31 1.90 -14.91
N GLY A 194 16.23 2.47 -15.43
CA GLY A 194 15.13 3.02 -14.65
C GLY A 194 13.81 2.75 -15.37
N ASP A 195 12.90 2.06 -14.71
CA ASP A 195 11.56 1.83 -15.24
C ASP A 195 10.69 3.07 -15.04
N LEU A 196 9.88 3.39 -16.05
CA LEU A 196 8.75 4.31 -15.87
C LEU A 196 7.80 3.65 -14.88
N LEU A 197 7.76 4.17 -13.65
CA LEU A 197 6.76 3.79 -12.66
C LEU A 197 5.39 4.21 -13.21
N VAL A 198 4.71 3.28 -13.89
CA VAL A 198 3.29 3.38 -14.21
C VAL A 198 2.58 3.69 -12.91
N ASN A 199 1.73 4.73 -12.88
CA ASN A 199 0.95 5.03 -11.69
C ASN A 199 0.30 3.74 -11.20
N PRO A 200 0.49 3.34 -9.93
CA PRO A 200 -0.12 2.12 -9.42
C PRO A 200 -1.61 2.20 -9.74
N LYS A 201 -2.16 1.12 -10.31
CA LYS A 201 -3.59 1.02 -10.61
C LYS A 201 -4.34 1.53 -9.38
N GLN A 202 -5.07 2.62 -9.53
CA GLN A 202 -5.92 3.09 -8.45
C GLN A 202 -6.86 1.96 -8.08
N MET A 203 -6.96 1.68 -6.79
CA MET A 203 -7.96 0.77 -6.28
C MET A 203 -9.34 1.34 -6.65
N VAL A 204 -10.06 0.65 -7.55
CA VAL A 204 -11.42 1.02 -7.96
C VAL A 204 -12.38 0.06 -7.25
N PRO A 205 -12.93 0.44 -6.08
CA PRO A 205 -13.87 -0.41 -5.38
C PRO A 205 -15.18 -0.53 -6.16
N SER A 206 -15.80 -1.71 -6.13
CA SER A 206 -17.20 -1.89 -6.51
C SER A 206 -18.11 -1.05 -5.61
N TRP A 207 -19.37 -0.82 -6.01
CA TRP A 207 -20.34 -0.08 -5.18
C TRP A 207 -20.50 -0.68 -3.78
N THR A 208 -20.47 -2.00 -3.67
CA THR A 208 -20.52 -2.73 -2.40
C THR A 208 -19.26 -2.53 -1.56
N GLU A 209 -18.08 -2.55 -2.18
CA GLU A 209 -16.81 -2.29 -1.51
C GLU A 209 -16.67 -0.83 -1.08
N ALA A 210 -17.17 0.12 -1.88
CA ALA A 210 -17.18 1.54 -1.55
C ALA A 210 -18.08 1.82 -0.33
N GLY A 211 -19.24 1.16 -0.27
CA GLY A 211 -20.11 1.19 0.92
C GLY A 211 -19.44 0.58 2.14
N ALA A 212 -18.81 -0.59 2.00
CA ALA A 212 -18.06 -1.23 3.08
C ALA A 212 -16.89 -0.37 3.58
N ARG A 213 -16.14 0.25 2.67
CA ARG A 213 -15.05 1.19 2.96
C ARG A 213 -15.53 2.36 3.79
N LEU A 214 -16.66 2.96 3.44
CA LEU A 214 -17.26 4.05 4.21
C LEU A 214 -17.63 3.60 5.63
N LEU A 215 -18.19 2.39 5.78
CA LEU A 215 -18.58 1.85 7.09
C LEU A 215 -17.35 1.56 7.96
N VAL A 216 -16.33 0.93 7.40
CA VAL A 216 -15.05 0.67 8.09
C VAL A 216 -14.39 1.99 8.50
N ALA A 217 -14.29 2.96 7.59
CA ALA A 217 -13.70 4.26 7.90
C ALA A 217 -14.46 5.00 9.02
N ARG A 218 -15.80 5.01 8.98
CA ARG A 218 -16.62 5.61 10.03
C ARG A 218 -16.45 4.92 11.37
N PHE A 219 -16.35 3.58 11.36
CA PHE A 219 -16.10 2.81 12.57
C PHE A 219 -14.73 3.16 13.15
N LEU A 220 -13.66 3.09 12.36
CA LEU A 220 -12.29 3.38 12.84
C LEU A 220 -12.15 4.81 13.34
N ASN A 221 -12.79 5.77 12.68
CA ASN A 221 -12.80 7.17 13.11
C ASN A 221 -13.50 7.38 14.47
N ARG A 222 -14.49 6.56 14.81
CA ARG A 222 -15.17 6.61 16.11
C ARG A 222 -14.41 5.83 17.18
N SER A 223 -13.80 4.71 16.82
CA SER A 223 -13.21 3.75 17.76
C SER A 223 -11.75 4.04 18.11
N ILE A 224 -11.03 4.79 17.28
CA ILE A 224 -9.61 5.08 17.48
C ILE A 224 -9.44 6.53 17.94
N SER A 225 -9.28 6.70 19.26
CA SER A 225 -8.95 7.98 19.90
C SER A 225 -7.51 7.99 20.43
N ILE A 226 -6.97 6.83 20.82
CA ILE A 226 -5.60 6.65 21.34
C ILE A 226 -4.72 6.00 20.27
N GLY A 227 -3.55 6.59 20.00
CA GLY A 227 -2.63 6.16 18.94
C GLY A 227 -3.05 6.65 17.55
N ASN A 228 -2.35 6.17 16.52
CA ASN A 228 -2.61 6.56 15.13
C ASN A 228 -2.60 5.33 14.19
N LEU A 229 -3.73 5.10 13.53
CA LEU A 229 -3.86 4.10 12.48
C LEU A 229 -4.01 4.81 11.13
N ILE A 230 -3.17 4.46 10.17
CA ILE A 230 -3.25 4.95 8.80
C ILE A 230 -3.55 3.78 7.87
N LEU A 231 -4.60 3.90 7.06
CA LEU A 231 -4.84 3.03 5.91
C LEU A 231 -4.29 3.72 4.66
N LEU A 232 -3.32 3.08 4.02
CA LEU A 232 -2.74 3.52 2.75
C LEU A 232 -3.26 2.62 1.65
N GLU A 233 -4.14 3.14 0.80
CA GLU A 233 -4.75 2.38 -0.29
C GLU A 233 -3.85 2.42 -1.52
N ASP A 234 -3.78 1.31 -2.25
CA ASP A 234 -3.12 1.28 -3.56
C ASP A 234 -3.83 2.29 -4.49
N GLY A 235 -3.04 3.20 -5.07
CA GLY A 235 -3.55 4.41 -5.74
C GLY A 235 -3.34 5.71 -4.96
N GLY A 236 -2.82 5.65 -3.74
CA GLY A 236 -2.30 6.80 -2.99
C GLY A 236 -3.29 7.45 -2.02
N SER A 237 -4.54 6.99 -1.96
CA SER A 237 -5.52 7.46 -0.98
C SER A 237 -5.09 7.08 0.44
N MET A 238 -5.15 8.04 1.36
CA MET A 238 -4.73 7.83 2.74
C MET A 238 -5.87 8.21 3.70
N LEU A 239 -6.25 7.27 4.56
CA LEU A 239 -7.22 7.49 5.63
C LEU A 239 -6.47 7.42 6.96
N SER A 240 -6.53 8.48 7.76
CA SER A 240 -5.87 8.54 9.07
C SER A 240 -6.90 8.61 10.18
N PHE A 241 -6.71 7.79 11.20
CA PHE A 241 -7.59 7.67 12.37
C PHE A 241 -6.79 7.87 13.66
N GLY A 242 -7.41 8.49 14.66
CA GLY A 242 -6.74 8.91 15.89
C GLY A 242 -5.86 10.15 15.72
N ASN A 243 -5.14 10.53 16.77
CA ASN A 243 -4.33 11.75 16.80
C ASN A 243 -2.83 11.44 16.79
N ALA A 244 -2.07 12.13 15.94
CA ALA A 244 -0.62 11.98 15.81
C ALA A 244 0.20 12.78 16.85
N SER A 245 -0.44 13.58 17.71
CA SER A 245 0.23 14.55 18.59
C SER A 245 0.22 14.11 20.07
N GLY A 246 1.39 13.76 20.62
CA GLY A 246 1.57 13.28 22.02
C GLY A 246 2.82 12.39 22.23
N LYS A 247 3.33 12.34 23.48
CA LYS A 247 4.68 11.82 23.84
C LYS A 247 4.85 10.29 23.87
N ARG A 248 3.79 9.48 23.67
CA ARG A 248 3.84 8.01 23.59
C ARG A 248 2.79 7.49 22.61
N HIS A 249 2.97 7.75 21.32
CA HIS A 249 2.01 7.31 20.29
C HIS A 249 2.47 6.05 19.60
N VAL A 250 1.72 4.96 19.81
CA VAL A 250 1.79 3.77 18.98
C VAL A 250 1.17 4.13 17.62
N LYS A 251 1.92 3.89 16.54
CA LYS A 251 1.51 4.15 15.16
C LYS A 251 1.54 2.86 14.36
N SER A 252 0.49 2.61 13.58
CA SER A 252 0.45 1.54 12.60
C SER A 252 0.00 2.07 11.24
N VAL A 253 0.68 1.64 10.18
CA VAL A 253 0.34 1.97 8.80
C VAL A 253 0.07 0.67 8.05
N LEU A 254 -1.20 0.45 7.73
CA LEU A 254 -1.70 -0.71 7.00
C LEU A 254 -1.89 -0.33 5.54
N ARG A 255 -1.23 -1.03 4.63
CA ARG A 255 -1.45 -0.92 3.18
C ARG A 255 -2.60 -1.81 2.77
N VAL A 256 -3.56 -1.25 2.03
CA VAL A 256 -4.69 -1.98 1.45
C VAL A 256 -4.41 -2.15 -0.04
N HIS A 257 -4.21 -3.40 -0.45
CA HIS A 257 -3.90 -3.78 -1.83
C HIS A 257 -5.16 -4.13 -2.64
N ASP A 258 -6.19 -4.62 -1.96
CA ASP A 258 -7.41 -5.11 -2.58
C ASP A 258 -8.64 -4.57 -1.84
N PRO A 259 -9.64 -4.02 -2.55
CA PRO A 259 -10.84 -3.44 -1.93
C PRO A 259 -11.71 -4.48 -1.21
N MET A 260 -11.55 -5.78 -1.49
CA MET A 260 -12.17 -6.87 -0.75
C MET A 260 -11.83 -6.86 0.74
N PHE A 261 -10.69 -6.26 1.11
CA PHE A 261 -10.36 -5.96 2.51
C PHE A 261 -11.53 -5.29 3.24
N TYR A 262 -12.12 -4.23 2.66
CA TYR A 262 -13.19 -3.50 3.30
C TYR A 262 -14.46 -4.32 3.44
N TRP A 263 -14.82 -5.06 2.38
CA TRP A 263 -15.99 -5.93 2.41
C TRP A 263 -15.88 -6.98 3.52
N LYS A 264 -14.71 -7.63 3.62
CA LYS A 264 -14.43 -8.66 4.60
C LYS A 264 -14.40 -8.11 6.02
N VAL A 265 -13.73 -7.00 6.26
CA VAL A 265 -13.73 -6.35 7.58
C VAL A 265 -15.15 -5.89 7.97
N ALA A 266 -15.94 -5.34 7.05
CA ALA A 266 -17.30 -4.89 7.34
C ALA A 266 -18.28 -6.04 7.65
N THR A 267 -18.11 -7.21 7.02
CA THR A 267 -19.05 -8.33 7.11
C THR A 267 -18.63 -9.42 8.09
N GLU A 268 -17.33 -9.62 8.29
CA GLU A 268 -16.73 -10.68 9.10
C GLU A 268 -15.84 -10.14 10.24
N SER A 269 -15.74 -8.81 10.41
CA SER A 269 -15.07 -8.15 11.53
C SER A 269 -13.62 -8.62 11.74
N ASP A 270 -13.31 -9.25 12.87
CA ASP A 270 -11.98 -9.71 13.28
C ASP A 270 -11.49 -10.88 12.42
N LEU A 271 -12.38 -11.84 12.12
CA LEU A 271 -12.09 -12.90 11.16
C LEU A 271 -11.87 -12.34 9.75
N GLY A 272 -12.65 -11.33 9.36
CA GLY A 272 -12.48 -10.64 8.09
C GLY A 272 -11.13 -9.94 7.96
N LEU A 273 -10.66 -9.30 9.04
CA LEU A 273 -9.33 -8.69 9.11
C LEU A 273 -8.22 -9.75 9.03
N ALA A 274 -8.36 -10.87 9.75
CA ALA A 274 -7.39 -11.96 9.74
C ALA A 274 -7.31 -12.60 8.35
N ASP A 275 -8.45 -12.92 7.73
CA ASP A 275 -8.53 -13.43 6.36
C ASP A 275 -7.86 -12.46 5.38
N ALA A 276 -8.13 -11.17 5.50
CA ALA A 276 -7.56 -10.18 4.58
C ALA A 276 -6.03 -10.10 4.68
N TYR A 277 -5.48 -10.23 5.89
CA TYR A 277 -4.04 -10.29 6.09
C TYR A 277 -3.44 -11.57 5.53
N ILE A 278 -4.04 -12.74 5.82
CA ILE A 278 -3.57 -14.06 5.36
C ILE A 278 -3.61 -14.16 3.83
N ASN A 279 -4.66 -13.62 3.18
CA ASN A 279 -4.81 -13.64 1.72
C ASN A 279 -4.02 -12.53 1.01
N GLY A 280 -3.29 -11.67 1.74
CA GLY A 280 -2.46 -10.62 1.15
C GLY A 280 -3.24 -9.42 0.61
N TRP A 281 -4.53 -9.27 0.95
CA TRP A 281 -5.32 -8.09 0.61
C TRP A 281 -4.88 -6.84 1.37
N CYS A 282 -4.18 -7.03 2.49
CA CYS A 282 -3.48 -5.98 3.18
C CYS A 282 -2.11 -6.41 3.69
N SER A 283 -1.25 -5.42 3.93
CA SER A 283 0.06 -5.59 4.56
C SER A 283 0.38 -4.42 5.48
N PHE A 284 1.51 -4.47 6.17
CA PHE A 284 1.98 -3.34 6.98
C PHE A 284 3.23 -2.71 6.37
N VAL A 285 3.33 -1.38 6.45
CA VAL A 285 4.55 -0.67 6.05
C VAL A 285 5.72 -1.07 6.94
N ASP A 286 5.49 -1.12 8.25
CA ASP A 286 6.42 -1.71 9.21
C ASP A 286 6.15 -3.21 9.31
N LYS A 287 7.07 -4.01 8.75
CA LYS A 287 6.96 -5.47 8.73
C LYS A 287 7.23 -6.13 10.08
N LYS A 288 7.87 -5.43 11.02
CA LYS A 288 8.21 -5.97 12.33
C LYS A 288 7.13 -5.64 13.35
N GLU A 289 6.83 -4.35 13.48
CA GLU A 289 5.97 -3.85 14.56
C GLU A 289 4.57 -3.48 14.08
N GLY A 290 4.31 -3.41 12.77
CA GLY A 290 3.06 -2.86 12.24
C GLY A 290 1.80 -3.58 12.72
N LEU A 291 1.82 -4.93 12.70
CA LEU A 291 0.72 -5.75 13.18
C LEU A 291 0.58 -5.67 14.71
N LEU A 292 1.69 -5.70 15.44
CA LEU A 292 1.69 -5.55 16.90
C LEU A 292 1.10 -4.20 17.31
N ASN A 293 1.57 -3.12 16.68
CA ASN A 293 1.11 -1.76 16.90
C ASN A 293 -0.38 -1.60 16.60
N LEU A 294 -0.90 -2.27 15.57
CA LEU A 294 -2.35 -2.29 15.30
C LEU A 294 -3.12 -2.85 16.51
N PHE A 295 -2.71 -3.99 17.03
CA PHE A 295 -3.37 -4.59 18.20
C PHE A 295 -3.17 -3.78 19.48
N LEU A 296 -1.99 -3.18 19.70
CA LEU A 296 -1.76 -2.27 20.82
C LEU A 296 -2.69 -1.04 20.77
N ILE A 297 -2.89 -0.45 19.59
CA ILE A 297 -3.88 0.62 19.38
C ILE A 297 -5.28 0.12 19.75
N PHE A 298 -5.68 -1.05 19.27
CA PHE A 298 -7.00 -1.60 19.58
C PHE A 298 -7.18 -1.87 21.07
N ILE A 299 -6.19 -2.48 21.74
CA ILE A 299 -6.23 -2.75 23.18
C ILE A 299 -6.34 -1.45 23.98
N ALA A 300 -5.53 -0.44 23.66
CA ALA A 300 -5.53 0.83 24.35
C ALA A 300 -6.91 1.53 24.28
N ASN A 301 -7.54 1.54 23.10
CA ASN A 301 -8.86 2.13 22.93
C ASN A 301 -9.95 1.33 23.66
N ARG A 302 -9.89 -0.01 23.62
CA ARG A 302 -10.82 -0.88 24.38
C ARG A 302 -10.80 -0.57 25.88
N ASP A 303 -9.61 -0.48 26.45
CA ASP A 303 -9.42 -0.34 27.89
C ASP A 303 -9.80 1.07 28.38
N ALA A 304 -9.58 2.09 27.53
CA ALA A 304 -10.08 3.44 27.76
C ALA A 304 -11.63 3.51 27.76
N HIS A 305 -12.29 2.82 26.83
CA HIS A 305 -13.75 2.77 26.76
C HIS A 305 -14.38 2.04 27.96
N LYS A 306 -13.76 0.97 28.47
CA LYS A 306 -14.26 0.25 29.67
C LYS A 306 -14.27 1.13 30.92
N SER A 307 -13.38 2.10 31.02
CA SER A 307 -13.31 3.01 32.18
C SER A 307 -14.43 4.06 32.19
N SER A 308 -15.19 4.20 31.09
CA SER A 308 -16.27 5.19 30.94
C SER A 308 -17.69 4.59 30.93
N SER A 309 -17.86 3.27 31.06
CA SER A 309 -19.19 2.63 31.05
C SER A 309 -19.30 1.48 32.06
N SER A 310 -20.20 1.62 33.03
CA SER A 310 -20.50 0.60 34.07
C SER A 310 -21.37 -0.57 33.58
N VAL A 311 -21.51 -0.77 32.27
CA VAL A 311 -22.36 -1.84 31.71
C VAL A 311 -21.49 -2.85 30.97
N VAL A 312 -21.27 -4.01 31.60
CA VAL A 312 -20.67 -5.18 30.95
C VAL A 312 -21.67 -5.74 29.94
N SER A 313 -21.60 -5.25 28.70
CA SER A 313 -22.28 -5.92 27.60
C SER A 313 -21.46 -7.16 27.21
N LYS A 314 -22.09 -8.34 27.16
CA LYS A 314 -21.52 -9.61 26.66
C LYS A 314 -21.20 -9.60 25.15
N ARG A 315 -21.21 -8.44 24.49
CA ARG A 315 -20.91 -8.27 23.05
C ARG A 315 -19.50 -7.70 22.89
N GLY A 316 -18.72 -8.29 21.98
CA GLY A 316 -17.41 -7.78 21.62
C GLY A 316 -17.51 -6.34 21.10
N TRP A 317 -16.62 -5.47 21.56
CA TRP A 317 -16.61 -4.04 21.23
C TRP A 317 -16.45 -3.72 19.73
N TRP A 318 -16.11 -4.72 18.91
CA TRP A 318 -16.00 -4.64 17.44
C TRP A 318 -17.25 -5.09 16.68
N THR A 319 -18.31 -5.55 17.35
CA THR A 319 -19.45 -6.14 16.62
C THR A 319 -20.16 -5.06 15.78
N PRO A 320 -20.15 -5.13 14.44
CA PRO A 320 -20.81 -4.12 13.61
C PRO A 320 -22.32 -4.16 13.82
N MET A 321 -22.97 -2.99 13.75
CA MET A 321 -24.43 -2.82 13.86
C MET A 321 -25.20 -3.38 12.64
N LEU A 322 -24.53 -4.07 11.72
CA LEU A 322 -25.15 -4.67 10.55
C LEU A 322 -25.65 -6.07 10.90
N LEU A 323 -26.91 -6.35 10.57
CA LEU A 323 -27.57 -7.66 10.62
C LEU A 323 -26.79 -8.80 9.92
N THR A 324 -25.73 -8.50 9.17
CA THR A 324 -24.85 -9.47 8.49
C THR A 324 -23.89 -10.20 9.44
N ALA A 325 -23.52 -9.60 10.58
CA ALA A 325 -22.76 -10.30 11.62
C ALA A 325 -23.55 -11.50 12.18
N GLY A 326 -24.88 -11.45 12.15
CA GLY A 326 -25.74 -12.57 12.55
C GLY A 326 -25.63 -13.77 11.60
N LEU A 327 -25.53 -13.56 10.29
CA LEU A 327 -25.44 -14.63 9.29
C LEU A 327 -24.04 -15.24 9.20
N ALA A 328 -22.99 -14.41 9.24
CA ALA A 328 -21.61 -14.89 9.30
C ALA A 328 -21.33 -15.61 10.63
N SER A 329 -21.75 -15.01 11.75
CA SER A 329 -21.66 -15.66 13.06
C SER A 329 -22.53 -16.92 13.14
N ALA A 330 -23.69 -17.00 12.47
CA ALA A 330 -24.48 -18.23 12.38
C ALA A 330 -23.79 -19.32 11.56
N LYS A 331 -23.14 -18.97 10.43
CA LYS A 331 -22.34 -19.93 9.63
C LYS A 331 -21.18 -20.51 10.44
N TYR A 332 -20.43 -19.67 11.16
CA TYR A 332 -19.33 -20.10 12.01
C TYR A 332 -19.81 -20.79 13.29
N PHE A 333 -20.91 -20.33 13.90
CA PHE A 333 -21.55 -20.98 15.04
C PHE A 333 -22.08 -22.38 14.66
N LEU A 334 -22.79 -22.53 13.55
CA LEU A 334 -23.26 -23.82 13.04
C LEU A 334 -22.09 -24.77 12.71
N ARG A 335 -21.00 -24.23 12.16
CA ARG A 335 -19.75 -24.97 11.90
C ARG A 335 -19.02 -25.34 13.19
N HIS A 336 -19.09 -24.51 14.24
CA HIS A 336 -18.56 -24.81 15.58
C HIS A 336 -19.43 -25.80 16.36
N THR A 337 -20.76 -25.72 16.28
CA THR A 337 -21.68 -26.66 16.94
C THR A 337 -21.68 -28.03 16.27
N SER A 338 -21.35 -28.09 14.97
CA SER A 338 -21.08 -29.34 14.23
C SER A 338 -19.73 -29.96 14.61
N ARG A 339 -18.82 -29.20 15.22
CA ARG A 339 -17.56 -29.67 15.83
C ARG A 339 -17.73 -29.90 17.33
N LYS A 340 -18.57 -30.85 17.73
CA LYS A 340 -18.61 -31.29 19.13
C LYS A 340 -17.22 -31.81 19.55
N ASN A 341 -16.72 -31.36 20.71
CA ASN A 341 -15.48 -31.84 21.34
C ASN A 341 -15.67 -33.29 21.84
N SER A 342 -15.69 -34.27 20.94
CA SER A 342 -15.48 -35.67 21.34
C SER A 342 -13.99 -35.90 21.64
N VAL A 343 -13.67 -36.89 22.48
CA VAL A 343 -12.28 -37.24 22.81
C VAL A 343 -11.48 -37.56 21.54
N THR A 344 -12.10 -38.25 20.58
CA THR A 344 -11.52 -38.57 19.27
C THR A 344 -11.28 -37.34 18.39
N GLN A 345 -12.22 -36.40 18.35
CA GLN A 345 -12.05 -35.16 17.57
C GLN A 345 -11.02 -34.24 18.24
N THR A 346 -10.97 -34.21 19.56
CA THR A 346 -9.97 -33.44 20.33
C THR A 346 -8.56 -33.97 20.07
N ARG A 347 -8.37 -35.30 20.10
CA ARG A 347 -7.10 -35.93 19.67
C ARG A 347 -6.74 -35.55 18.24
N ARG A 348 -7.70 -35.59 17.30
CA ARG A 348 -7.48 -35.24 15.89
C ARG A 348 -7.14 -33.76 15.68
N ASN A 349 -7.79 -32.85 16.40
CA ASN A 349 -7.51 -31.41 16.34
C ASN A 349 -6.14 -31.07 16.95
N ILE A 350 -5.77 -31.73 18.06
CA ILE A 350 -4.45 -31.57 18.70
C ILE A 350 -3.35 -32.14 17.79
N SER A 351 -3.55 -33.34 17.22
CA SER A 351 -2.66 -33.91 16.20
C SER A 351 -2.48 -32.95 15.02
N GLN A 352 -3.54 -32.38 14.45
CA GLN A 352 -3.41 -31.41 13.34
C GLN A 352 -2.62 -30.13 13.69
N HIS A 353 -2.59 -29.69 14.95
CA HIS A 353 -1.89 -28.48 15.37
C HIS A 353 -0.46 -28.73 15.87
N TYR A 354 -0.20 -29.92 16.44
CA TYR A 354 1.09 -30.28 17.05
C TYR A 354 1.86 -31.38 16.30
N ASP A 355 1.30 -31.97 15.23
CA ASP A 355 2.05 -32.81 14.26
C ASP A 355 2.74 -31.96 13.18
N LEU A 356 2.71 -30.63 13.30
CA LEU A 356 3.77 -29.80 12.74
C LEU A 356 5.09 -30.25 13.38
N SER A 357 6.07 -30.65 12.58
CA SER A 357 7.26 -31.36 13.08
C SER A 357 7.97 -30.57 14.18
N ASN A 358 8.62 -31.27 15.11
CA ASN A 358 9.46 -30.64 16.14
C ASN A 358 10.47 -29.65 15.54
N ASP A 359 10.93 -29.90 14.30
CA ASP A 359 11.78 -28.99 13.55
C ASP A 359 11.13 -27.61 13.36
N PHE A 360 9.84 -27.56 12.98
CA PHE A 360 9.13 -26.29 12.81
C PHE A 360 9.09 -25.47 14.10
N PHE A 361 8.73 -26.10 15.22
CA PHE A 361 8.68 -25.42 16.51
C PHE A 361 10.07 -24.98 16.99
N SER A 362 11.11 -25.77 16.72
CA SER A 362 12.49 -25.43 17.09
C SER A 362 13.03 -24.18 16.40
N LEU A 363 12.41 -23.72 15.31
CA LEU A 363 12.82 -22.50 14.60
C LEU A 363 12.55 -21.22 15.39
N PHE A 364 11.59 -21.24 16.33
CA PHE A 364 11.17 -20.05 17.07
C PHE A 364 10.99 -20.24 18.57
N LEU A 365 10.95 -21.48 19.08
CA LEU A 365 11.03 -21.76 20.51
C LEU A 365 12.49 -21.75 20.98
N ASP A 366 12.67 -21.62 22.30
CA ASP A 366 13.97 -21.84 22.92
C ASP A 366 14.31 -23.34 23.00
N LYS A 367 15.52 -23.66 23.47
CA LYS A 367 16.01 -25.04 23.55
C LYS A 367 15.18 -25.96 24.43
N THR A 368 14.43 -25.42 25.38
CA THR A 368 13.52 -26.22 26.21
C THR A 368 12.29 -26.69 25.44
N MET A 369 12.05 -26.20 24.21
CA MET A 369 10.85 -26.49 23.41
C MET A 369 9.54 -26.14 24.14
N THR A 370 9.58 -25.12 25.01
CA THR A 370 8.44 -24.81 25.88
C THR A 370 7.50 -23.81 25.23
N TYR A 371 6.41 -24.29 24.64
CA TYR A 371 5.38 -23.42 24.06
C TYR A 371 4.34 -22.96 25.08
N SER A 372 4.77 -22.16 26.07
CA SER A 372 3.92 -21.51 27.09
C SER A 372 4.57 -20.21 27.57
N CYS A 373 3.92 -19.43 28.45
CA CYS A 373 4.50 -18.16 28.90
C CYS A 373 5.83 -18.38 29.63
N GLY A 374 6.80 -17.50 29.43
CA GLY A 374 8.01 -17.40 30.27
C GLY A 374 7.79 -16.44 31.44
N ILE A 375 8.66 -16.51 32.47
CA ILE A 375 8.71 -15.53 33.56
C ILE A 375 9.99 -14.71 33.43
N PHE A 376 9.86 -13.47 32.96
CA PHE A 376 10.96 -12.54 32.77
C PHE A 376 11.16 -11.68 34.04
N LYS A 377 12.42 -11.49 34.45
CA LYS A 377 12.82 -10.59 35.53
C LYS A 377 13.23 -9.22 34.97
N ARG A 378 13.73 -9.19 33.73
CA ARG A 378 14.10 -7.97 32.99
C ARG A 378 13.67 -8.11 31.53
N GLU A 379 13.55 -6.99 30.82
CA GLU A 379 13.12 -6.95 29.42
C GLU A 379 14.13 -7.55 28.44
N ASP A 380 15.43 -7.56 28.81
CA ASP A 380 16.55 -8.02 27.97
C ASP A 380 16.90 -9.50 28.13
N GLU A 381 16.15 -10.25 28.95
CA GLU A 381 16.46 -11.66 29.22
C GLU A 381 16.09 -12.58 28.05
N SER A 382 16.83 -13.67 27.92
CA SER A 382 16.56 -14.67 26.89
C SER A 382 15.27 -15.45 27.19
N LEU A 383 14.61 -15.93 26.14
CA LEU A 383 13.44 -16.80 26.28
C LEU A 383 13.80 -18.07 27.10
N GLU A 384 14.97 -18.66 26.85
CA GLU A 384 15.47 -19.84 27.58
C GLU A 384 15.53 -19.61 29.09
N GLU A 385 16.16 -18.52 29.53
CA GLU A 385 16.25 -18.16 30.96
C GLU A 385 14.86 -17.95 31.58
N SER A 386 13.95 -17.30 30.83
CA SER A 386 12.58 -17.06 31.30
C SER A 386 11.78 -18.36 31.49
N GLN A 387 12.03 -19.37 30.64
CA GLN A 387 11.36 -20.67 30.72
C GLN A 387 11.93 -21.50 31.86
N ILE A 388 13.26 -21.60 31.98
CA ILE A 388 13.91 -22.31 33.10
C ILE A 388 13.45 -21.73 34.43
N ARG A 389 13.42 -20.39 34.56
CA ARG A 389 12.94 -19.73 35.77
C ARG A 389 11.50 -20.11 36.10
N LYS A 390 10.62 -20.16 35.11
CA LYS A 390 9.24 -20.59 35.31
C LYS A 390 9.17 -22.02 35.81
N LEU A 391 9.95 -22.95 35.23
CA LEU A 391 9.99 -24.35 35.66
C LEU A 391 10.43 -24.46 37.13
N ASN A 392 11.51 -23.78 37.51
CA ASN A 392 12.01 -23.77 38.89
C ASN A 392 10.97 -23.18 39.85
N LEU A 393 10.37 -22.05 39.51
CA LEU A 393 9.30 -21.44 40.32
C LEU A 393 8.09 -22.36 40.50
N LEU A 394 7.74 -23.15 39.48
CA LEU A 394 6.65 -24.13 39.59
C LEU A 394 7.02 -25.28 40.53
N ILE A 395 8.23 -25.83 40.41
CA ILE A 395 8.74 -26.91 41.28
C ILE A 395 8.81 -26.42 42.74
N ASP A 396 9.38 -25.23 42.97
CA ASP A 396 9.50 -24.61 44.29
C ASP A 396 8.14 -24.38 44.94
N LYS A 397 7.17 -23.84 44.18
CA LYS A 397 5.81 -23.60 44.67
C LYS A 397 5.06 -24.89 44.97
N ALA A 398 5.28 -25.93 44.17
CA ALA A 398 4.67 -27.24 44.37
C ALA A 398 5.27 -28.00 45.55
N LYS A 399 6.46 -27.60 46.03
CA LYS A 399 7.18 -28.24 47.14
C LYS A 399 7.33 -29.75 46.92
N VAL A 400 7.82 -30.11 45.74
CA VAL A 400 7.97 -31.52 45.37
C VAL A 400 9.18 -32.12 46.08
N GLU A 401 8.96 -33.24 46.77
CA GLU A 401 10.00 -34.00 47.48
C GLU A 401 10.24 -35.34 46.77
N ARG A 402 11.31 -36.04 47.15
CA ARG A 402 11.81 -37.25 46.47
C ARG A 402 10.82 -38.41 46.49
N ASP A 403 10.01 -38.52 47.54
CA ASP A 403 9.02 -39.59 47.74
C ASP A 403 7.69 -39.31 47.04
N HIS A 404 7.48 -38.08 46.56
CA HIS A 404 6.29 -37.70 45.82
C HIS A 404 6.22 -38.37 44.44
N HIS A 405 4.99 -38.54 43.95
CA HIS A 405 4.68 -38.94 42.59
C HIS A 405 3.81 -37.87 41.94
N VAL A 406 4.38 -37.17 40.96
CA VAL A 406 3.76 -36.05 40.25
C VAL A 406 3.10 -36.55 38.96
N LEU A 407 1.86 -36.11 38.74
CA LEU A 407 1.12 -36.26 37.49
C LEU A 407 1.08 -34.92 36.76
N ASP A 408 1.54 -34.90 35.52
CA ASP A 408 1.51 -33.73 34.65
C ASP A 408 0.60 -33.99 33.44
N ILE A 409 -0.50 -33.24 33.38
CA ILE A 409 -1.53 -33.39 32.34
C ILE A 409 -1.27 -32.35 31.26
N GLY A 410 -0.84 -32.81 30.09
CA GLY A 410 -0.37 -31.95 29.01
C GLY A 410 1.13 -31.67 29.11
N SER A 411 1.93 -32.73 29.24
CA SER A 411 3.37 -32.62 29.58
C SER A 411 4.28 -32.02 28.51
N GLY A 412 3.71 -31.64 27.35
CA GLY A 412 4.43 -31.06 26.22
C GLY A 412 5.63 -31.92 25.84
N TRP A 413 6.76 -31.24 25.61
CA TRP A 413 8.05 -31.85 25.23
C TRP A 413 8.87 -32.37 26.42
N GLY A 414 8.29 -32.42 27.62
CA GLY A 414 8.90 -33.06 28.79
C GLY A 414 9.86 -32.19 29.61
N SER A 415 9.94 -30.88 29.34
CA SER A 415 10.89 -29.96 29.98
C SER A 415 10.68 -29.88 31.50
N LEU A 416 9.42 -29.84 31.96
CA LEU A 416 9.10 -29.89 33.39
C LEU A 416 9.46 -31.24 34.02
N ALA A 417 9.22 -32.34 33.32
CA ALA A 417 9.54 -33.68 33.79
C ALA A 417 11.03 -33.84 34.07
N ILE A 418 11.86 -33.45 33.09
CA ILE A 418 13.32 -33.54 33.18
C ILE A 418 13.83 -32.68 34.32
N GLU A 419 13.39 -31.43 34.41
CA GLU A 419 13.88 -30.49 35.42
C GLU A 419 13.46 -30.91 36.84
N MET A 420 12.19 -31.31 37.02
CA MET A 420 11.66 -31.73 38.31
C MET A 420 12.33 -33.00 38.82
N VAL A 421 12.48 -34.04 37.97
CA VAL A 421 13.11 -35.29 38.37
C VAL A 421 14.60 -35.10 38.65
N LYS A 422 15.31 -34.25 37.88
CA LYS A 422 16.71 -33.91 38.17
C LYS A 422 16.90 -33.22 39.52
N GLN A 423 16.03 -32.27 39.85
CA GLN A 423 16.17 -31.47 41.07
C GLN A 423 15.75 -32.24 42.33
N THR A 424 14.68 -33.03 42.24
CA THR A 424 14.01 -33.62 43.42
C THR A 424 14.19 -35.13 43.53
N GLY A 425 14.45 -35.82 42.41
CA GLY A 425 14.43 -37.29 42.34
C GLY A 425 13.04 -37.91 42.51
N CYS A 426 11.96 -37.11 42.41
CA CYS A 426 10.59 -37.60 42.54
C CYS A 426 10.20 -38.56 41.42
N LYS A 427 9.07 -39.27 41.60
CA LYS A 427 8.43 -40.01 40.51
C LYS A 427 7.61 -39.03 39.66
N TYR A 428 7.67 -39.18 38.34
CA TYR A 428 6.92 -38.34 37.41
C TYR A 428 6.10 -39.17 36.42
N THR A 429 4.90 -38.70 36.08
CA THR A 429 4.08 -39.25 35.02
C THR A 429 3.51 -38.11 34.19
N GLY A 430 4.00 -37.98 32.95
CA GLY A 430 3.48 -37.03 31.98
C GLY A 430 2.43 -37.69 31.09
N ILE A 431 1.33 -37.00 30.85
CA ILE A 431 0.30 -37.41 29.89
C ILE A 431 0.28 -36.38 28.76
N THR A 432 0.40 -36.85 27.51
CA THR A 432 0.16 -36.05 26.31
C THR A 432 -0.65 -36.86 25.30
N LEU A 433 -1.43 -36.16 24.47
CA LEU A 433 -2.15 -36.75 23.35
C LEU A 433 -1.36 -36.67 22.03
N SER A 434 -0.24 -35.94 21.99
CA SER A 434 0.63 -35.81 20.81
C SER A 434 1.72 -36.88 20.83
N GLU A 435 1.78 -37.67 19.76
CA GLU A 435 2.76 -38.74 19.58
C GLU A 435 4.17 -38.16 19.36
N GLU A 436 4.28 -37.06 18.61
CA GLU A 436 5.55 -36.37 18.37
C GLU A 436 6.15 -35.74 19.63
N GLN A 437 5.31 -35.13 20.48
CA GLN A 437 5.75 -34.62 21.78
C GLN A 437 6.21 -35.74 22.71
N LEU A 438 5.47 -36.86 22.74
CA LEU A 438 5.84 -38.02 23.54
C LEU A 438 7.18 -38.60 23.11
N LYS A 439 7.37 -38.80 21.80
CA LYS A 439 8.62 -39.31 21.22
C LYS A 439 9.80 -38.39 21.52
N TYR A 440 9.62 -37.08 21.37
CA TYR A 440 10.65 -36.09 21.71
C TYR A 440 11.00 -36.14 23.20
N ALA A 441 9.98 -36.11 24.06
CA ALA A 441 10.17 -36.13 25.51
C ALA A 441 10.89 -37.41 25.97
N GLN A 442 10.50 -38.57 25.46
CA GLN A 442 11.17 -39.85 25.75
C GLN A 442 12.64 -39.83 25.31
N GLY A 443 12.93 -39.31 24.12
CA GLY A 443 14.31 -39.13 23.65
C GLY A 443 15.13 -38.25 24.61
N LYS A 444 14.57 -37.12 25.07
CA LYS A 444 15.24 -36.23 26.02
C LYS A 444 15.40 -36.81 27.42
N VAL A 445 14.42 -37.57 27.91
CA VAL A 445 14.50 -38.31 29.17
C VAL A 445 15.63 -39.35 29.11
N LYS A 446 15.73 -40.07 27.98
CA LYS A 446 16.81 -41.03 27.71
C LYS A 446 18.18 -40.38 27.64
N GLU A 447 18.33 -39.31 26.86
CA GLU A 447 19.57 -38.52 26.78
C GLU A 447 20.02 -38.01 28.15
N ALA A 448 19.08 -37.65 29.02
CA ALA A 448 19.35 -37.19 30.38
C ALA A 448 19.61 -38.32 31.39
N GLY A 449 19.47 -39.59 30.99
CA GLY A 449 19.64 -40.75 31.88
C GLY A 449 18.57 -40.85 32.98
N LEU A 450 17.38 -40.29 32.75
CA LEU A 450 16.28 -40.25 33.71
C LEU A 450 15.20 -41.31 33.45
N GLU A 451 15.45 -42.23 32.51
CA GLU A 451 14.59 -43.38 32.33
C GLU A 451 14.55 -44.20 33.63
N ARG A 452 13.36 -44.69 34.00
CA ARG A 452 13.31 -45.74 35.01
C ARG A 452 14.09 -46.93 34.45
N ILE A 453 15.15 -47.32 35.15
CA ILE A 453 15.65 -48.69 35.08
C ILE A 453 14.53 -49.54 35.70
N THR A 454 13.66 -50.07 34.84
CA THR A 454 12.65 -51.06 35.24
C THR A 454 13.30 -52.39 35.54
#